data_AF-A0A016TVQ1-F1
#
_entry.id   AF-A0A016TVQ1-F1
#
_cell.length_a   1.000
_cell.length_b   1.000
_cell.length_c   1.000
_cell.angle_alpha   90.00
_cell.angle_beta   90.00
_cell.angle_gamma   90.00
#
_symmetry.space_group_name_H-M   'P 1'
#
loop_
_entity.id
_entity.type
_entity.pdbx_description
1 polymer ?
#
loop_
_entity_poly.entity_id
_entity_poly.type
_entity_poly.pdbx_seq_one_letter_code
_entity_poly.pdbx_strand_id
1 'polypeptide(L)'
;MASKQGWNDTNISRFPSAATIQEYPCGKTSGTSRGKRGIVMGALKEYLIPQCSRVLISGDRHVHDDYHHDMDSVVFEEWLRTSIPLVHSFANSRHVTVIMDNASYHSRVLEEGKLNMT
;
A
#
# COMPACT_ATOMS: atom_id res chain seq x y z
N MET A 1 32.04 -1.94 1.56
CA MET A 1 30.70 -2.57 1.48
C MET A 1 29.89 -2.06 2.66
N ALA A 2 28.94 -1.14 2.45
CA ALA A 2 28.14 -0.58 3.54
C ALA A 2 27.11 -1.63 3.98
N SER A 3 27.18 -2.08 5.23
CA SER A 3 26.16 -2.94 5.83
C SER A 3 24.86 -2.14 5.92
N LYS A 4 23.83 -2.55 5.19
CA LYS A 4 22.48 -2.00 5.33
C LYS A 4 21.94 -2.39 6.72
N GLN A 5 22.12 -1.53 7.72
CA GLN A 5 21.42 -1.66 8.99
C GLN A 5 20.00 -1.13 8.82
N GLY A 6 19.05 -2.05 8.62
CA GLY A 6 17.64 -1.75 8.78
C GLY A 6 17.27 -1.77 10.27
N TRP A 7 16.32 -0.92 10.66
CA TRP A 7 15.71 -1.00 11.99
C TRP A 7 14.93 -2.32 12.09
N ASN A 8 15.31 -3.18 13.03
CA ASN A 8 14.65 -4.46 13.30
C ASN A 8 14.24 -4.49 14.78
N ASP A 9 12.98 -4.21 15.05
CA ASP A 9 12.42 -4.30 16.39
C ASP A 9 12.19 -5.77 16.75
N THR A 10 13.01 -6.30 17.65
CA THR A 10 12.93 -7.70 18.10
C THR A 10 11.83 -7.94 19.14
N ASN A 11 11.16 -6.89 19.62
CA ASN A 11 10.11 -7.00 20.64
C ASN A 11 8.71 -7.18 20.03
N ILE A 12 8.57 -6.87 18.74
CA ILE A 12 7.32 -7.10 18.00
C ILE A 12 7.47 -8.44 17.30
N SER A 13 6.63 -9.42 17.69
CA SER A 13 6.58 -10.69 16.98
C SER A 13 6.29 -10.43 15.51
N ARG A 14 7.15 -10.97 14.64
CA ARG A 14 7.07 -10.81 13.19
C ARG A 14 5.74 -11.30 12.62
N PHE A 15 5.07 -12.19 13.35
CA PHE A 15 3.76 -12.74 13.02
C PHE A 15 2.80 -12.63 14.22
N PRO A 16 1.51 -12.42 13.98
CA PRO A 16 0.50 -12.42 15.03
C PRO A 16 0.45 -13.79 15.73
N SER A 17 0.05 -13.79 17.01
CA SER A 17 -0.10 -15.03 17.78
C SER A 17 -1.23 -15.90 17.22
N ALA A 18 -1.22 -17.20 17.50
CA ALA A 18 -2.31 -18.10 17.11
C ALA A 18 -3.68 -17.62 17.63
N ALA A 19 -3.73 -17.07 18.85
CA ALA A 19 -4.94 -16.49 19.42
C ALA A 19 -5.43 -15.26 18.63
N THR A 20 -4.51 -14.38 18.22
CA THR A 20 -4.83 -13.21 17.39
C THR A 20 -5.36 -13.62 16.01
N ILE A 21 -4.76 -14.65 15.39
CA ILE A 21 -5.23 -15.19 14.10
C ILE A 21 -6.63 -15.82 14.25
N GLN A 22 -6.91 -16.46 15.39
CA GLN A 22 -8.21 -17.07 15.65
C GLN A 22 -9.30 -16.02 15.93
N GLU A 23 -8.97 -14.96 16.64
CA GLU A 23 -9.88 -13.85 16.96
C GLU A 23 -10.16 -12.98 15.72
N TYR A 24 -9.15 -12.79 14.87
CA TYR A 24 -9.25 -12.04 13.61
C TYR A 24 -8.94 -12.96 12.41
N PRO A 25 -9.81 -13.94 12.11
CA PRO A 25 -9.57 -14.84 11.01
C PRO A 25 -9.54 -14.04 9.71
N CYS A 26 -8.42 -14.10 9.00
CA CYS A 26 -8.36 -13.66 7.62
C CYS A 26 -9.44 -14.48 6.88
N GLY A 27 -10.46 -13.83 6.33
CA GLY A 27 -11.54 -14.51 5.60
C GLY A 27 -10.99 -15.48 4.55
N LYS A 28 -11.80 -16.44 4.08
CA LYS A 28 -11.39 -17.53 3.16
C LYS A 28 -10.24 -17.12 2.23
N THR A 29 -9.02 -17.55 2.57
CA THR A 29 -7.80 -17.26 1.81
C THR A 29 -7.70 -18.13 0.56
N SER A 30 -8.51 -19.18 0.47
CA SER A 30 -8.69 -20.00 -0.73
C SER A 30 -9.60 -19.29 -1.73
N GLY A 31 -9.05 -18.26 -2.38
CA GLY A 31 -9.53 -17.86 -3.70
C GLY A 31 -9.44 -19.05 -4.65
N THR A 32 -10.40 -19.18 -5.57
CA THR A 32 -10.28 -20.12 -6.69
C THR A 32 -8.92 -19.91 -7.37
N SER A 33 -8.25 -20.98 -7.78
CA SER A 33 -6.88 -20.92 -8.34
C SER A 33 -6.75 -20.04 -9.60
N ARG A 34 -7.89 -19.56 -10.12
CA ARG A 34 -8.07 -18.63 -11.23
C ARG A 34 -9.23 -17.68 -10.94
N GLY A 35 -9.11 -16.43 -11.40
CA GLY A 35 -10.20 -15.45 -11.40
C GLY A 35 -9.69 -14.02 -11.59
N LYS A 36 -10.63 -13.08 -11.63
CA LYS A 36 -10.32 -11.65 -11.59
C LYS A 36 -10.06 -11.20 -10.15
N ARG A 37 -9.10 -10.31 -9.95
CA ARG A 37 -8.78 -9.69 -8.66
C ARG A 37 -9.24 -8.24 -8.68
N GLY A 38 -10.03 -7.85 -7.68
CA GLY A 38 -10.32 -6.44 -7.41
C GLY A 38 -9.25 -5.87 -6.48
N ILE A 39 -8.62 -4.77 -6.87
CA ILE A 39 -7.70 -4.00 -6.02
C ILE A 39 -8.40 -2.68 -5.69
N VAL A 40 -8.57 -2.39 -4.42
CA VAL A 40 -9.23 -1.18 -3.94
C VAL A 40 -8.22 -0.32 -3.21
N MET A 41 -8.08 0.93 -3.65
CA MET A 41 -7.35 1.99 -2.96
C MET A 41 -8.34 3.00 -2.39
N GLY A 42 -8.00 3.60 -1.26
CA GLY A 42 -8.82 4.61 -0.61
C GLY A 42 -8.06 5.35 0.49
N ALA A 43 -8.39 6.63 0.68
CA ALA A 43 -7.91 7.41 1.82
C ALA A 43 -9.00 7.45 2.90
N LEU A 44 -8.63 7.17 4.15
CA LEU A 44 -9.54 7.15 5.28
C LEU A 44 -9.11 8.14 6.37
N LYS A 45 -10.10 8.80 6.98
CA LYS A 45 -9.96 9.61 8.19
C LYS A 45 -11.27 9.51 8.96
N GLU A 46 -11.33 8.65 9.98
CA GLU A 46 -12.55 8.13 10.64
C GLU A 46 -13.51 7.37 9.70
N TYR A 47 -13.71 7.88 8.50
CA TYR A 47 -14.49 7.29 7.41
C TYR A 47 -13.73 7.42 6.08
N LEU A 48 -14.22 6.76 5.04
CA LEU A 48 -13.70 6.93 3.67
C LEU A 48 -13.89 8.39 3.23
N ILE A 49 -12.80 9.00 2.75
CA ILE A 49 -12.87 10.35 2.18
C ILE A 49 -13.57 10.25 0.81
N PRO A 50 -14.64 11.04 0.55
CA PRO A 50 -15.37 10.97 -0.70
C PRO A 50 -14.46 11.17 -1.91
N GLN A 51 -14.69 10.38 -2.96
CA GLN A 51 -13.94 10.42 -4.23
C GLN A 51 -12.46 10.03 -4.15
N CYS A 52 -11.94 9.66 -2.97
CA CYS A 52 -10.58 9.12 -2.83
C CYS A 52 -10.49 7.62 -3.10
N SER A 53 -11.59 6.93 -3.41
CA SER A 53 -11.57 5.50 -3.73
C SER A 53 -11.29 5.25 -5.21
N ARG A 54 -10.42 4.26 -5.49
CA ARG A 54 -10.16 3.76 -6.84
C ARG A 54 -10.22 2.24 -6.82
N VAL A 55 -10.95 1.67 -7.78
CA VAL A 55 -11.08 0.22 -7.95
C VAL A 55 -10.42 -0.16 -9.27
N LEU A 56 -9.45 -1.07 -9.20
CA LEU A 56 -8.83 -1.70 -10.36
C LEU A 56 -9.31 -3.15 -10.42
N ILE A 57 -9.70 -3.60 -11.61
CA ILE A 57 -10.09 -4.99 -11.83
C ILE A 57 -9.01 -5.61 -12.72
N SER A 58 -8.22 -6.53 -12.15
CA SER A 58 -7.27 -7.31 -12.93
C SER A 58 -8.02 -8.22 -13.91
N GLY A 59 -7.35 -8.57 -15.01
CA GLY A 59 -7.79 -9.66 -15.87
C GLY A 59 -7.82 -11.01 -15.14
N ASP A 60 -8.20 -12.06 -15.87
CA ASP A 60 -8.16 -13.43 -15.36
C ASP A 60 -6.71 -13.82 -15.06
N ARG A 61 -6.40 -14.07 -13.79
CA ARG A 61 -5.06 -14.43 -13.33
C ARG A 61 -5.06 -15.63 -12.42
N HIS A 62 -3.91 -16.29 -12.36
CA HIS A 62 -3.64 -17.28 -11.35
C HIS A 62 -3.44 -16.59 -9.99
N VAL A 63 -3.82 -17.26 -8.91
CA VAL A 63 -3.74 -16.67 -7.55
C VAL A 63 -2.30 -16.28 -7.16
N HIS A 64 -1.32 -16.96 -7.72
CA HIS A 64 0.11 -16.72 -7.50
C HIS A 64 0.70 -15.65 -8.41
N ASP A 65 -0.07 -15.12 -9.37
CA ASP A 65 0.41 -14.05 -10.23
C ASP A 65 0.57 -12.78 -9.40
N ASP A 66 1.73 -12.15 -9.59
CA ASP A 66 2.09 -10.91 -8.95
C ASP A 66 1.11 -9.80 -9.33
N TYR A 67 0.60 -9.11 -8.31
CA TYR A 67 -0.32 -7.98 -8.48
C TYR A 67 0.41 -6.71 -8.91
N HIS A 68 1.75 -6.67 -8.80
CA HIS A 68 2.57 -5.53 -9.18
C HIS A 68 2.45 -5.11 -10.65
N HIS A 69 1.91 -5.96 -11.52
CA HIS A 69 1.57 -5.58 -12.90
C HIS A 69 0.34 -4.68 -13.01
N ASP A 70 -0.62 -4.80 -12.09
CA ASP A 70 -1.86 -4.00 -12.09
C ASP A 70 -1.78 -2.82 -11.11
N MET A 71 -0.97 -2.98 -10.06
CA MET A 71 -0.70 -1.97 -9.04
C MET A 71 0.80 -1.72 -8.96
N ASP A 72 1.25 -0.70 -9.68
CA ASP A 72 2.63 -0.24 -9.71
C ASP A 72 2.77 1.19 -9.14
N SER A 73 4.00 1.68 -9.13
CA SER A 73 4.29 3.03 -8.64
C SER A 73 3.64 4.14 -9.46
N VAL A 74 3.40 3.92 -10.76
CA VAL A 74 2.79 4.93 -11.64
C VAL A 74 1.31 5.05 -11.33
N VAL A 75 0.62 3.91 -11.20
CA VAL A 75 -0.80 3.83 -10.84
C VAL A 75 -1.02 4.42 -9.44
N PHE A 76 -0.15 4.09 -8.49
CA PHE A 76 -0.19 4.65 -7.14
C PHE A 76 0.06 6.17 -7.14
N GLU A 77 1.10 6.64 -7.84
CA GLU A 77 1.43 8.07 -7.94
C GLU A 77 0.27 8.87 -8.56
N GLU A 78 -0.37 8.35 -9.61
CA GLU A 78 -1.54 8.96 -10.23
C GLU A 78 -2.71 9.08 -9.24
N TRP A 79 -2.98 8.01 -8.49
CA TRP A 79 -4.00 8.03 -7.44
C TRP A 79 -3.64 9.03 -6.32
N LEU A 80 -2.38 9.11 -5.92
CA LEU A 80 -1.93 10.04 -4.88
C LEU A 80 -2.09 11.49 -5.32
N ARG A 81 -1.74 11.82 -6.57
CA ARG A 81 -1.88 13.16 -7.16
C ARG A 81 -3.33 13.62 -7.20
N THR A 82 -4.27 12.72 -7.47
CA THR A 82 -5.70 13.04 -7.48
C THR A 82 -6.29 13.08 -6.07
N SER A 83 -5.79 12.25 -5.15
CA SER A 83 -6.33 12.13 -3.80
C SER A 83 -5.84 13.22 -2.84
N ILE A 84 -4.58 13.65 -2.91
CA ILE A 84 -4.02 14.65 -1.97
C ILE A 84 -4.87 15.94 -1.91
N PRO A 85 -5.29 16.55 -3.04
CA PRO A 85 -6.15 17.73 -3.01
C PRO A 85 -7.50 17.48 -2.31
N LEU A 86 -8.10 16.30 -2.53
CA LEU A 86 -9.37 15.90 -1.89
C LEU A 86 -9.18 15.74 -0.38
N VAL A 87 -8.09 15.11 0.06
CA VAL A 87 -7.74 14.94 1.47
C VAL A 87 -7.50 16.30 2.13
N HIS A 88 -6.77 17.20 1.47
CA HIS A 88 -6.52 18.55 1.97
C HIS A 88 -7.81 19.38 2.11
N SER A 89 -8.68 19.31 1.09
CA SER A 89 -10.00 19.94 1.14
C SER A 89 -10.86 19.37 2.27
N PHE A 90 -10.88 18.05 2.44
CA PHE A 90 -11.62 17.37 3.51
C PHE A 90 -11.08 17.72 4.91
N ALA A 91 -9.78 17.99 5.03
CA ALA A 91 -9.15 18.42 6.27
C ALA A 91 -9.42 19.89 6.64
N ASN A 92 -10.13 20.65 5.79
CA ASN A 92 -10.35 22.09 5.92
C ASN A 92 -9.04 22.87 6.06
N SER A 93 -8.05 22.57 5.21
CA SER A 93 -6.71 23.19 5.20
C SER A 93 -5.89 23.00 6.48
N ARG A 94 -6.23 22.04 7.34
CA ARG A 94 -5.36 21.61 8.44
C ARG A 94 -4.22 20.77 7.88
N HIS A 95 -3.10 20.75 8.61
CA HIS A 95 -1.99 19.84 8.31
C HIS A 95 -2.48 18.39 8.29
N VAL A 96 -2.08 17.65 7.24
CA VAL A 96 -2.42 16.25 7.04
C VAL A 96 -1.13 15.44 7.08
N THR A 97 -1.15 14.32 7.82
CA THR A 97 -0.11 13.29 7.74
C THR A 97 -0.67 12.10 6.96
N VAL A 98 0.03 11.68 5.92
CA VAL A 98 -0.30 10.48 5.16
C VAL A 98 0.44 9.31 5.78
N ILE A 99 -0.29 8.26 6.14
CA ILE A 99 0.26 7.00 6.65
C ILE A 99 -0.06 5.92 5.63
N MET A 100 0.97 5.22 5.18
CA MET A 100 0.88 4.11 4.24
C MET A 100 1.84 3.02 4.68
N ASP A 101 1.61 1.76 4.27
CA ASP A 101 2.58 0.70 4.52
C ASP A 101 3.86 0.90 3.67
N ASN A 102 4.85 0.03 3.83
CA ASN A 102 6.11 0.09 3.10
C ASN A 102 6.09 -0.77 1.81
N ALA A 103 4.96 -0.85 1.12
CA ALA A 103 4.92 -1.53 -0.17
C ALA A 103 5.87 -0.87 -1.18
N SER A 104 6.54 -1.70 -1.99
CA SER A 104 7.60 -1.25 -2.92
C SER A 104 7.13 -0.20 -3.93
N TYR A 105 5.85 -0.19 -4.29
CA TYR A 105 5.27 0.78 -5.23
C TYR A 105 4.87 2.10 -4.59
N HIS A 106 4.89 2.23 -3.26
CA HIS A 106 4.61 3.50 -2.58
C HIS A 106 5.72 4.54 -2.72
N SER A 107 6.88 4.16 -3.27
CA SER A 107 8.01 5.05 -3.50
C SER A 107 8.71 4.67 -4.79
N ARG A 108 9.02 5.65 -5.63
CA ARG A 108 9.84 5.47 -6.82
C ARG A 108 11.03 6.41 -6.78
N VAL A 109 12.22 5.85 -7.03
CA VAL A 109 13.44 6.64 -7.23
C VAL A 109 13.36 7.27 -8.62
N LEU A 110 13.34 8.61 -8.69
CA LEU A 110 13.27 9.34 -9.96
C LEU A 110 14.66 9.53 -10.59
N GLU A 111 15.70 9.64 -9.76
CA GLU A 111 17.10 9.71 -10.17
C GLU A 111 17.95 8.95 -9.15
N GLU A 112 18.84 8.06 -9.61
CA GLU A 112 19.93 7.60 -8.77
C GLU A 112 20.87 8.78 -8.53
N GLY A 113 20.67 9.46 -7.41
CA GLY A 113 21.61 10.47 -6.95
C GLY A 113 22.97 9.80 -6.79
N LYS A 114 23.91 10.10 -7.69
CA LYS A 114 25.33 10.03 -7.36
C LYS A 114 25.54 11.00 -6.20
N LEU A 115 25.41 10.50 -4.98
CA LEU A 115 25.85 11.19 -3.78
C LEU A 115 27.36 11.32 -3.89
N ASN A 116 27.82 12.42 -4.49
CA ASN A 116 29.19 12.86 -4.40
C ASN A 116 29.44 13.22 -2.94
N MET A 117 29.87 12.24 -2.15
CA MET A 117 30.45 12.48 -0.84
C MET A 117 31.85 13.06 -1.08
N THR A 118 31.95 14.39 -1.03
CA THR A 118 33.21 15.10 -0.72
C THR A 118 33.63 14.86 0.70
#